data_AF-A0A0M9GFS3-F1
#
_entry.id   AF-A0A0M9GFS3-F1
#
_cell.length_a   1.000
_cell.length_b   1.000
_cell.length_c   1.000
_cell.angle_alpha   90.00
_cell.angle_beta   90.00
_cell.angle_gamma   90.00
#
_symmetry.space_group_name_H-M   'P 1'
#
loop_
_entity.id
_entity.type
_entity.pdbx_description
1 polymer ?
#
loop_
_entity_poly.entity_id
_entity_poly.type
_entity_poly.pdbx_seq_one_letter_code
_entity_poly.pdbx_strand_id
1 'polypeptide(L)'
;MKWPTRVELRFVAVWAPHASVPAICAELSDLLGLAQLGMLDGQALYPLLEDNGLSPRWVGPRGIEVRDPLAGTLLLCFELREVAIH
;
A
#
# COMPACT_ATOMS: atom_id res chain seq x y z
N MET A 1 -2.57 -21.47 -25.71
CA MET A 1 -2.82 -21.73 -24.28
C MET A 1 -2.70 -20.41 -23.54
N LYS A 2 -3.71 -20.00 -22.77
CA LYS A 2 -3.61 -18.80 -21.92
C LYS A 2 -2.90 -19.22 -20.63
N TRP A 3 -1.81 -18.55 -20.29
CA TRP A 3 -1.15 -18.74 -19.01
C TRP A 3 -2.10 -18.30 -17.89
N PRO A 4 -2.14 -19.02 -16.75
CA PRO A 4 -2.90 -18.55 -15.60
C PRO A 4 -2.37 -17.17 -15.19
N THR A 5 -3.28 -16.24 -14.95
CA THR A 5 -2.98 -14.86 -14.54
C THR A 5 -3.65 -14.57 -13.20
N ARG A 6 -3.01 -13.74 -12.38
CA ARG A 6 -3.57 -13.19 -11.15
C ARG A 6 -3.65 -11.66 -11.30
N VAL A 7 -4.67 -11.07 -10.69
CA VAL A 7 -4.76 -9.61 -10.53
C VAL A 7 -4.14 -9.23 -9.18
N GLU A 8 -3.22 -8.27 -9.22
CA GLU A 8 -2.54 -7.71 -8.05
C GLU A 8 -2.83 -6.22 -7.91
N LEU A 9 -2.81 -5.74 -6.68
CA LEU A 9 -2.87 -4.32 -6.34
C LEU A 9 -1.44 -3.78 -6.23
N ARG A 10 -0.90 -3.23 -7.31
CA ARG A 10 0.45 -2.67 -7.30
C ARG A 10 0.44 -1.28 -6.67
N PHE A 11 1.31 -1.06 -5.68
CA PHE A 11 1.48 0.25 -5.06
C PHE A 11 2.07 1.27 -6.06
N VAL A 12 1.49 2.47 -6.11
CA VAL A 12 1.92 3.53 -7.05
C VAL A 12 2.27 4.86 -6.38
N ALA A 13 1.61 5.24 -5.30
CA ALA A 13 1.84 6.54 -4.67
C ALA A 13 1.30 6.59 -3.23
N VAL A 14 1.84 7.52 -2.44
CA VAL A 14 1.23 8.01 -1.21
C VAL A 14 0.70 9.40 -1.47
N TRP A 15 -0.52 9.68 -1.01
CA TRP A 15 -1.10 11.01 -0.99
C TRP A 15 -1.34 11.46 0.45
N ALA A 16 -0.91 12.68 0.77
CA ALA A 16 -1.11 13.33 2.05
C ALA A 16 -1.95 14.60 1.85
N PRO A 17 -3.13 14.73 2.49
CA PRO A 17 -3.99 15.92 2.34
C PRO A 17 -3.33 17.21 2.84
N HIS A 18 -2.50 17.11 3.88
CA HIS A 18 -1.80 18.25 4.47
C HIS A 18 -0.36 18.28 3.95
N ALA A 19 -0.17 19.02 2.86
CA ALA A 19 1.06 19.12 2.10
C ALA A 19 2.18 19.87 2.85
N SER A 20 2.93 19.15 3.66
CA SER A 20 4.32 19.43 4.01
C SER A 20 4.94 18.06 4.23
N VAL A 21 5.88 17.65 3.39
CA VAL A 21 6.44 16.27 3.33
C VAL A 21 6.59 15.71 4.75
N PRO A 22 5.64 14.90 5.24
CA PRO A 22 5.72 14.43 6.59
C PRO A 22 6.75 13.32 6.60
N ALA A 23 7.68 13.38 7.56
CA ALA A 23 8.40 12.17 7.93
C ALA A 23 7.34 11.13 8.34
N ILE A 24 7.26 10.02 7.62
CA ILE A 24 6.45 8.86 8.01
C ILE A 24 7.20 8.04 9.03
N CYS A 25 6.50 7.21 9.80
CA CYS A 25 7.19 6.32 10.74
C CYS A 25 8.02 5.26 9.99
N ALA A 26 8.98 4.67 10.69
CA ALA A 26 9.91 3.71 10.09
C ALA A 26 9.18 2.47 9.56
N GLU A 27 8.18 1.99 10.31
CA GLU A 27 7.37 0.83 9.97
C GLU A 27 6.60 1.04 8.65
N LEU A 28 5.98 2.21 8.47
CA LEU A 28 5.31 2.54 7.22
C LEU A 28 6.33 2.69 6.09
N SER A 29 7.47 3.32 6.34
CA SER A 29 8.54 3.46 5.34
C SER A 29 9.03 2.10 4.81
N ASP A 30 9.29 1.14 5.70
CA ASP A 30 9.79 -0.19 5.32
C ASP A 30 8.76 -0.96 4.51
N LEU A 31 7.49 -0.95 4.93
CA LEU A 31 6.40 -1.62 4.23
C LEU A 31 6.17 -1.03 2.83
N LEU A 32 6.25 0.30 2.69
CA LEU A 32 6.16 0.96 1.38
C LEU A 32 7.36 0.63 0.50
N GLY A 33 8.56 0.50 1.06
CA GLY A 33 9.74 0.05 0.33
C GLY A 33 9.54 -1.35 -0.29
N LEU A 34 9.02 -2.30 0.50
CA LEU A 34 8.69 -3.65 0.00
C LEU A 34 7.61 -3.63 -1.08
N ALA A 35 6.57 -2.80 -0.92
CA ALA A 35 5.51 -2.65 -1.90
C ALA A 35 6.01 -2.01 -3.21
N GLN A 36 6.90 -1.02 -3.14
CA GLN A 36 7.55 -0.40 -4.31
C GLN A 36 8.40 -1.39 -5.10
N LEU A 37 9.08 -2.31 -4.41
CA LEU A 37 9.83 -3.40 -5.01
C LEU A 37 8.95 -4.51 -5.59
N GLY A 38 7.61 -4.43 -5.41
CA GLY A 38 6.67 -5.44 -5.87
C GLY A 38 6.67 -6.72 -5.03
N MET A 39 7.24 -6.68 -3.82
CA MET A 39 7.25 -7.82 -2.89
C MET A 39 5.92 -7.96 -2.14
N LEU A 40 5.16 -6.87 -2.04
CA LEU A 40 3.83 -6.82 -1.44
C LEU A 40 2.85 -6.18 -2.42
N ASP A 41 1.75 -6.89 -2.71
CA ASP A 41 0.56 -6.26 -3.29
C ASP A 41 -0.28 -5.62 -2.18
N GLY A 42 -1.26 -4.80 -2.55
CA GLY A 42 -2.14 -4.14 -1.58
C GLY A 42 -2.90 -5.10 -0.66
N GLN A 43 -3.17 -6.34 -1.09
CA GLN A 43 -3.83 -7.35 -0.26
C GLN A 43 -2.89 -7.90 0.81
N ALA A 44 -1.62 -8.16 0.46
CA ALA A 44 -0.58 -8.61 1.40
C ALA A 44 -0.09 -7.47 2.32
N LEU A 45 -0.09 -6.24 1.83
CA LEU A 45 0.32 -5.06 2.59
C LEU A 45 -0.67 -4.73 3.70
N TYR A 46 -1.97 -4.89 3.47
CA TYR A 46 -3.03 -4.53 4.42
C TYR A 46 -2.86 -5.15 5.82
N PRO A 47 -2.74 -6.49 5.99
CA PRO A 47 -2.58 -7.08 7.33
C PRO A 47 -1.28 -6.63 8.01
N LEU A 48 -0.20 -6.39 7.25
CA LEU A 48 1.06 -5.89 7.83
C LEU A 48 0.92 -4.47 8.37
N LEU A 49 0.11 -3.62 7.73
CA LEU A 49 -0.20 -2.30 8.27
C LEU A 49 -1.00 -2.41 9.59
N GLU A 50 -1.93 -3.37 9.69
CA GLU A 50 -2.65 -3.64 10.94
C GLU A 50 -1.71 -4.12 12.05
N ASP A 51 -0.84 -5.09 11.74
CA ASP A 51 0.12 -5.68 12.68
C ASP A 51 1.13 -4.65 13.21
N ASN A 52 1.43 -3.61 12.43
CA ASN A 52 2.29 -2.49 12.83
C ASN A 52 1.52 -1.31 13.45
N GLY A 53 0.22 -1.47 13.74
CA GLY A 53 -0.59 -0.47 14.43
C GLY A 53 -1.00 0.75 13.59
N LEU A 54 -0.85 0.70 12.26
CA LEU A 54 -1.10 1.82 11.34
C LEU A 54 -2.58 2.02 10.98
N SER A 55 -3.47 1.24 11.62
CA SER A 55 -4.93 1.36 11.52
C SER A 55 -5.45 1.53 10.08
N PRO A 56 -5.10 0.62 9.15
CA PRO A 56 -5.49 0.74 7.75
C PRO A 56 -7.00 0.60 7.56
N ARG A 57 -7.51 1.18 6.48
CA ARG A 57 -8.90 1.08 6.06
C ARG A 57 -8.99 1.14 4.55
N TRP A 58 -9.72 0.20 3.94
CA TRP A 58 -9.99 0.26 2.50
C TRP A 58 -10.85 1.47 2.14
N VAL A 59 -10.36 2.26 1.19
CA VAL A 59 -11.08 3.39 0.58
C VAL A 59 -11.26 3.07 -0.90
N GLY A 60 -12.31 2.29 -1.18
CA GLY A 60 -12.58 1.77 -2.51
C GLY A 60 -11.63 0.65 -2.94
N PRO A 61 -11.65 0.26 -4.23
CA PRO A 61 -10.95 -0.93 -4.72
C PRO A 61 -9.44 -0.75 -4.91
N ARG A 62 -8.92 0.48 -4.75
CA ARG A 62 -7.54 0.86 -5.12
C ARG A 62 -6.88 1.82 -4.12
N GLY A 63 -7.43 1.91 -2.91
CA GLY A 63 -6.97 2.84 -1.90
C GLY A 63 -6.97 2.21 -0.52
N ILE A 64 -5.89 2.39 0.22
CA ILE A 64 -5.83 2.10 1.66
C ILE A 64 -5.53 3.41 2.36
N GLU A 65 -6.44 3.88 3.19
CA GLU A 65 -6.17 4.97 4.13
C GLU A 65 -5.45 4.38 5.34
N VAL A 66 -4.38 5.03 5.80
CA VAL A 66 -3.63 4.63 7.01
C VAL A 66 -3.47 5.83 7.93
N ARG A 67 -3.42 5.56 9.24
CA ARG A 67 -3.11 6.57 10.25
C ARG A 67 -1.66 6.35 10.71
N ASP A 68 -0.77 7.14 10.15
CA ASP A 68 0.63 7.20 10.58
C ASP A 68 0.76 8.10 11.82
N PRO A 69 1.53 7.70 12.84
CA PRO A 69 1.68 8.48 14.07
C PRO A 69 2.43 9.81 13.89
N LEU A 70 3.23 9.95 12.83
CA LEU A 70 4.02 11.16 12.53
C LEU A 70 3.35 12.01 11.45
N ALA A 71 2.83 11.37 10.40
CA ALA A 71 2.27 12.02 9.22
C ALA A 71 0.75 12.25 9.30
N GLY A 72 0.07 11.64 10.28
CA GLY A 72 -1.38 11.64 10.36
C GLY A 72 -2.00 10.75 9.28
N THR A 73 -3.13 11.16 8.74
CA THR A 73 -3.86 10.35 7.74
C THR A 73 -3.19 10.43 6.37
N LEU A 74 -2.84 9.27 5.82
CA LEU A 74 -2.28 9.10 4.48
C LEU A 74 -3.16 8.18 3.64
N LEU A 75 -3.17 8.39 2.33
CA LEU A 75 -3.80 7.51 1.36
C LEU A 75 -2.73 6.80 0.54
N LEU A 76 -2.70 5.47 0.64
CA LEU A 76 -1.90 4.59 -0.21
C LEU A 76 -2.71 4.26 -1.47
N CYS A 77 -2.15 4.58 -2.63
CA CYS A 77 -2.81 4.40 -3.93
C CYS A 77 -2.26 3.18 -4.66
N PHE A 78 -3.15 2.44 -5.31
CA PHE A 78 -2.82 1.21 -6.04
C PHE A 78 -3.38 1.22 -7.46
N GLU A 79 -2.73 0.48 -8.35
CA GLU A 79 -3.28 0.12 -9.66
C GLU A 79 -3.53 -1.39 -9.74
N LEU A 80 -4.52 -1.79 -10.55
CA LEU A 80 -4.73 -3.21 -10.86
C LEU A 80 -3.74 -3.63 -11.94
N ARG A 81 -3.00 -4.69 -11.68
CA ARG A 81 -2.05 -5.27 -12.63
C ARG A 81 -2.33 -6.75 -12.81
N GLU A 82 -2.42 -7.20 -14.05
CA GLU A 82 -2.42 -8.62 -14.38
C GLU A 82 -0.97 -9.15 -14.41
N VAL A 83 -0.72 -10.23 -13.69
CA VAL A 83 0.59 -10.87 -13.58
C VAL A 83 0.46 -12.34 -13.97
N ALA A 84 1.39 -12.82 -14.79
CA ALA A 84 1.44 -14.22 -15.19
C ALA A 84 1.91 -15.09 -14.00
N ILE A 85 1.20 -16.19 -13.76
CA ILE A 85 1.59 -17.20 -12.77
C ILE A 85 2.52 -18.18 -13.49
N HIS A 86 3.76 -18.27 -13.02
CA HIS A 86 4.80 -19.15 -13.55
C HIS A 86 4.84 -20.49 -12.81
#